data_AF-A0A9D8MMC5-F1
#
_entry.id   AF-A0A9D8MMC5-F1
#
_cell.length_a   1.000
_cell.length_b   1.000
_cell.length_c   1.000
_cell.angle_alpha   90.00
_cell.angle_beta   90.00
_cell.angle_gamma   90.00
#
_symmetry.space_group_name_H-M   'P 1'
#
loop_
_entity.id
_entity.type
_entity.pdbx_description
1 polymer ?
#
loop_
_entity_poly.entity_id
_entity_poly.type
_entity_poly.pdbx_seq_one_letter_code
_entity_poly.pdbx_strand_id
1 'polypeptide(L)'
;MKKEIIVSLIIMIAALVAAAALAPVLQAKQREINPDKDKLSSAPVGGMHKVVADWEWMGFINYLGNLQTVDESNVKEVTARLERLVRLDPKFERLYLDGLSFIQHADPKKTVDMLDSACRLDYLRNNWKIPFFTGFIYSRNTYDIKDQNGPPLMSADHAKAAEYFRMALERTNGSPENHLVSSYIREVAKAEATGTAPDREYLARLRFLRREWAQSQQAGGMEQPSLIPDLKDRLRTAMQDALHPHDIYGRDFDPSPELRELADKIRQEVFYDENLCSKCLHPAKPGSKFCTTCGEKLSNPTFTCPHCSAAVEGRYMFCPHCGKPFSDTRKDDKAK
;
A
#
# COMPACT_ATOMS: atom_id res chain seq x y z
N MET A 1 54.85 -42.27 20.12
CA MET A 1 54.18 -41.53 19.01
C MET A 1 55.25 -41.04 18.04
N LYS A 2 55.12 -41.32 16.74
CA LYS A 2 56.11 -40.89 15.73
C LYS A 2 56.23 -39.36 15.77
N LYS A 3 57.45 -38.80 15.70
CA LYS A 3 57.72 -37.34 15.72
C LYS A 3 56.82 -36.56 14.76
N GLU A 4 56.50 -37.15 13.61
CA GLU A 4 55.59 -36.60 12.61
C GLU A 4 54.16 -36.38 13.13
N ILE A 5 53.64 -37.29 13.95
CA ILE A 5 52.30 -37.15 14.56
C ILE A 5 52.28 -35.96 15.52
N ILE A 6 53.35 -35.79 16.31
CA ILE A 6 53.47 -34.68 17.27
C ILE A 6 53.55 -33.34 16.55
N VAL A 7 54.33 -33.25 15.46
CA VAL A 7 54.44 -32.04 14.65
C VAL A 7 53.10 -31.68 13.99
N SER A 8 52.40 -32.64 13.39
CA SER A 8 51.06 -32.42 12.81
C SER A 8 50.04 -31.98 13.86
N LEU A 9 50.11 -32.53 15.08
CA LEU A 9 49.22 -32.14 16.17
C LEU A 9 49.49 -30.69 16.63
N ILE A 10 50.75 -30.29 16.71
CA ILE A 10 51.14 -28.91 17.04
C ILE A 10 50.67 -27.93 15.95
N ILE A 11 50.84 -28.27 14.67
CA ILE A 11 50.38 -27.43 13.55
C ILE A 11 48.85 -27.28 13.59
N MET A 12 48.12 -28.36 13.84
CA MET A 12 46.66 -28.33 13.96
C MET A 12 46.19 -27.48 15.15
N ILE A 13 46.83 -27.60 16.32
CA ILE A 13 46.53 -26.76 17.49
C ILE A 13 46.83 -25.29 17.19
N ALA A 14 47.99 -24.99 16.58
CA ALA A 14 48.35 -23.63 16.19
C ALA A 14 47.34 -23.03 15.18
N ALA A 15 46.88 -23.82 14.21
CA ALA A 15 45.86 -23.41 13.26
C ALA A 15 44.50 -23.15 13.93
N LEU A 16 44.09 -24.00 14.88
CA LEU A 16 42.87 -23.82 15.68
C LEU A 16 42.92 -22.55 16.53
N VAL A 17 44.06 -22.29 17.19
CA VAL A 17 44.27 -21.07 17.98
C VAL A 17 44.26 -19.82 17.10
N ALA A 18 44.92 -19.87 15.93
CA ALA A 18 44.89 -18.77 14.97
C ALA A 18 43.48 -18.50 14.44
N ALA A 19 42.72 -19.55 14.10
CA ALA A 19 41.33 -19.43 13.67
C ALA A 19 40.43 -18.86 14.78
N ALA A 20 40.60 -19.30 16.02
CA ALA A 20 39.86 -18.79 17.18
C ALA A 20 40.16 -17.31 17.45
N ALA A 21 41.41 -16.88 17.29
CA ALA A 21 41.81 -15.47 17.43
C ALA A 21 41.28 -14.59 16.29
N LEU A 22 41.21 -15.12 15.07
CA LEU A 22 40.74 -14.40 13.88
C LEU A 22 39.21 -14.28 13.84
N ALA A 23 38.50 -15.29 14.36
CA ALA A 23 37.04 -15.36 14.37
C ALA A 23 36.33 -14.10 14.92
N PRO A 24 36.66 -13.55 16.12
CA PRO A 24 35.99 -12.36 16.63
C PRO A 24 36.21 -11.12 15.77
N VAL A 25 37.42 -10.97 15.20
CA VAL A 25 37.74 -9.83 14.31
C VAL A 25 36.93 -9.91 13.02
N LEU A 26 36.85 -11.10 12.41
CA LEU A 26 36.05 -11.30 11.21
C LEU A 26 34.55 -11.15 11.49
N GLN A 27 34.07 -11.64 12.63
CA GLN A 27 32.67 -11.48 13.01
C GLN A 27 32.31 -10.01 13.24
N ALA A 28 33.19 -9.22 13.87
CA ALA A 28 32.98 -7.78 14.04
C ALA A 28 32.89 -7.06 12.68
N LYS A 29 33.85 -7.31 11.77
CA LYS A 29 33.81 -6.75 10.41
C LYS A 29 32.58 -7.20 9.62
N GLN A 30 32.15 -8.45 9.81
CA GLN A 30 30.95 -8.96 9.16
C GLN A 30 29.67 -8.32 9.72
N ARG A 31 29.64 -7.91 10.99
CA ARG A 31 28.51 -7.17 11.59
C ARG A 31 28.44 -5.73 11.07
N GLU A 32 29.59 -5.08 10.88
CA GLU A 32 29.65 -3.76 10.25
C GLU A 32 29.04 -3.76 8.84
N ILE A 33 29.23 -4.86 8.10
CA ILE A 33 28.69 -5.02 6.73
C ILE A 33 27.25 -5.57 6.75
N ASN A 34 26.92 -6.42 7.72
CA ASN A 34 25.63 -7.09 7.83
C ASN A 34 25.14 -7.07 9.29
N PRO A 35 24.37 -6.04 9.68
CA PRO A 35 23.87 -5.91 11.05
C PRO A 35 22.85 -7.00 11.41
N ASP A 36 22.16 -7.59 10.44
CA ASP A 36 21.20 -8.68 10.65
C ASP A 36 21.86 -10.03 10.90
N LYS A 37 23.20 -10.12 10.89
CA LYS A 37 23.93 -11.37 11.13
C LYS A 37 23.64 -11.97 12.51
N ASP A 38 23.37 -11.14 13.51
CA ASP A 38 23.04 -11.60 14.87
C ASP A 38 21.67 -12.28 14.96
N LYS A 39 20.84 -12.19 13.92
CA LYS A 39 19.55 -12.89 13.82
C LYS A 39 19.69 -14.33 13.30
N LEU A 40 20.88 -14.71 12.79
CA LEU A 40 21.13 -16.05 12.30
C LEU A 40 21.24 -17.06 13.44
N SER A 41 20.78 -18.28 13.17
CA SER A 41 20.91 -19.42 14.06
C SER A 41 22.38 -19.66 14.46
N SER A 42 22.62 -19.92 15.74
CA SER A 42 23.92 -20.38 16.25
C SER A 42 24.18 -21.87 15.98
N ALA A 43 23.37 -22.52 15.14
CA ALA A 43 23.55 -23.91 14.78
C ALA A 43 24.94 -24.15 14.17
N PRO A 44 25.61 -25.28 14.47
CA PRO A 44 26.96 -25.58 14.02
C PRO A 44 26.98 -26.05 12.55
N VAL A 45 26.40 -25.25 11.64
CA VAL A 45 26.26 -25.56 10.21
C VAL A 45 27.41 -24.99 9.37
N GLY A 46 28.50 -24.55 10.00
CA GLY A 46 29.72 -24.10 9.30
C GLY A 46 29.51 -22.92 8.34
N GLY A 47 28.49 -22.08 8.57
CA GLY A 47 28.15 -20.99 7.65
C GLY A 47 27.28 -21.41 6.45
N MET A 48 26.88 -22.69 6.36
CA MET A 48 25.98 -23.21 5.32
C MET A 48 24.51 -22.99 5.66
N HIS A 49 24.19 -21.96 6.44
CA HIS A 49 22.82 -21.65 6.90
C HIS A 49 21.82 -21.61 5.75
N LYS A 50 22.19 -21.01 4.62
CA LYS A 50 21.34 -20.94 3.43
C LYS A 50 21.05 -22.31 2.82
N VAL A 51 22.07 -23.17 2.66
CA VAL A 51 21.90 -24.53 2.12
C VAL A 51 21.00 -25.36 3.05
N VAL A 52 21.18 -25.22 4.36
CA VAL A 52 20.33 -25.89 5.34
C VAL A 52 18.91 -25.32 5.32
N ALA A 53 18.74 -24.01 5.14
CA ALA A 53 17.42 -23.39 4.97
C ALA A 53 16.69 -23.94 3.72
N ASP A 54 17.39 -24.07 2.59
CA ASP A 54 16.82 -24.62 1.36
C ASP A 54 16.36 -26.09 1.54
N TRP A 55 17.15 -26.90 2.25
CA TRP A 55 16.75 -28.28 2.57
C TRP A 55 15.55 -28.31 3.53
N GLU A 56 15.59 -27.55 4.62
CA GLU A 56 14.48 -27.45 5.57
C GLU A 56 13.21 -26.92 4.88
N TRP A 57 13.33 -26.06 3.87
CA TRP A 57 12.20 -25.56 3.09
C TRP A 57 11.56 -26.69 2.27
N MET A 58 12.36 -27.53 1.61
CA MET A 58 11.83 -28.70 0.90
C MET A 58 11.16 -29.69 1.87
N GLY A 59 11.77 -29.91 3.04
CA GLY A 59 11.18 -30.72 4.10
C GLY A 59 9.85 -30.14 4.61
N PHE A 60 9.78 -28.82 4.75
CA PHE A 60 8.57 -28.10 5.13
C PHE A 60 7.45 -28.24 4.09
N ILE A 61 7.76 -28.04 2.80
CA ILE A 61 6.78 -28.21 1.72
C ILE A 61 6.27 -29.66 1.65
N ASN A 62 7.14 -30.65 1.78
CA ASN A 62 6.71 -32.06 1.82
C ASN A 62 5.84 -32.36 3.04
N TYR A 63 6.17 -31.78 4.20
CA TYR A 63 5.35 -31.92 5.41
C TYR A 63 3.95 -31.31 5.20
N LEU A 64 3.88 -30.09 4.66
CA LEU A 64 2.61 -29.44 4.32
C LEU A 64 1.79 -30.25 3.31
N GLY A 65 2.45 -30.86 2.32
CA GLY A 65 1.79 -31.72 1.32
C GLY A 65 1.12 -32.97 1.92
N ASN A 66 1.52 -33.39 3.12
CA ASN A 66 0.88 -34.48 3.85
C ASN A 66 -0.28 -34.03 4.75
N LEU A 67 -0.48 -32.72 4.91
CA LEU A 67 -1.58 -32.16 5.70
C LEU A 67 -2.77 -31.85 4.79
N GLN A 68 -3.98 -32.11 5.28
CA GLN A 68 -5.20 -31.66 4.58
C GLN A 68 -5.41 -30.15 4.73
N THR A 69 -5.16 -29.62 5.92
CA THR A 69 -5.25 -28.19 6.25
C THR A 69 -4.36 -27.87 7.44
N VAL A 70 -4.02 -26.59 7.61
CA VAL A 70 -3.34 -26.08 8.80
C VAL A 70 -4.40 -25.53 9.75
N ASP A 71 -4.43 -26.04 10.97
CA ASP A 71 -5.42 -25.70 12.00
C ASP A 71 -4.83 -25.82 13.41
N GLU A 72 -5.65 -25.62 14.44
CA GLU A 72 -5.24 -25.67 15.85
C GLU A 72 -4.45 -26.94 16.25
N SER A 73 -4.67 -28.07 15.58
CA SER A 73 -4.03 -29.35 15.90
C SER A 73 -2.57 -29.42 15.46
N ASN A 74 -2.20 -28.68 14.41
CA ASN A 74 -0.88 -28.79 13.78
C ASN A 74 -0.15 -27.44 13.63
N VAL A 75 -0.83 -26.31 13.83
CA VAL A 75 -0.27 -24.96 13.65
C VAL A 75 0.99 -24.73 14.46
N LYS A 76 1.09 -25.28 15.68
CA LYS A 76 2.30 -25.15 16.51
C LYS A 76 3.53 -25.75 15.86
N GLU A 77 3.40 -26.92 15.24
CA GLU A 77 4.50 -27.60 14.55
C GLU A 77 4.86 -26.88 13.24
N VAL A 78 3.85 -26.45 12.47
CA VAL A 78 4.04 -25.67 11.23
C VAL A 78 4.77 -24.37 11.55
N THR A 79 4.33 -23.64 12.58
CA THR A 79 4.97 -22.40 13.06
C THR A 79 6.41 -22.66 13.52
N ALA A 80 6.67 -23.72 14.29
CA ALA A 80 8.02 -24.03 14.75
C ALA A 80 9.01 -24.30 13.59
N ARG A 81 8.53 -24.93 12.50
CA ARG A 81 9.30 -25.14 11.27
C ARG A 81 9.56 -23.82 10.54
N LEU A 82 8.55 -22.97 10.40
CA LEU A 82 8.70 -21.63 9.81
C LEU A 82 9.68 -20.76 10.61
N GLU A 83 9.61 -20.77 11.93
CA GLU A 83 10.57 -20.04 12.77
C GLU A 83 11.99 -20.56 12.64
N ARG A 84 12.17 -21.88 12.51
CA ARG A 84 13.49 -22.48 12.26
C ARG A 84 14.04 -21.99 10.93
N LEU A 85 13.21 -21.96 9.89
CA LEU A 85 13.57 -21.43 8.57
C LEU A 85 13.95 -19.95 8.64
N VAL A 86 13.18 -19.12 9.34
CA VAL A 86 13.52 -17.70 9.56
C VAL A 86 14.87 -17.55 10.25
N ARG A 87 15.17 -18.36 11.27
CA ARG A 87 16.48 -18.30 11.95
C ARG A 87 17.63 -18.77 11.06
N LEU A 88 17.39 -19.70 10.13
CA LEU A 88 18.41 -20.18 9.20
C LEU A 88 18.67 -19.15 8.08
N ASP A 89 17.61 -18.62 7.47
CA ASP A 89 17.72 -17.58 6.45
C ASP A 89 16.64 -16.49 6.64
N PRO A 90 16.93 -15.44 7.44
CA PRO A 90 16.01 -14.32 7.62
C PRO A 90 15.74 -13.54 6.33
N LYS A 91 16.57 -13.72 5.28
CA LYS A 91 16.43 -12.98 4.01
C LYS A 91 15.55 -13.74 3.03
N PHE A 92 15.06 -14.92 3.41
CA PHE A 92 14.30 -15.77 2.53
C PHE A 92 12.89 -15.20 2.29
N GLU A 93 12.79 -14.25 1.36
CA GLU A 93 11.56 -13.53 1.04
C GLU A 93 10.35 -14.46 0.85
N ARG A 94 10.54 -15.56 0.11
CA ARG A 94 9.48 -16.51 -0.19
C ARG A 94 8.87 -17.14 1.06
N LEU A 95 9.65 -17.32 2.13
CA LEU A 95 9.15 -17.80 3.42
C LEU A 95 8.06 -16.89 3.98
N TYR A 96 8.25 -15.57 3.86
CA TYR A 96 7.32 -14.56 4.37
C TYR A 96 6.07 -14.44 3.49
N LEU A 97 6.24 -14.49 2.17
CA LEU A 97 5.12 -14.33 1.23
C LEU A 97 4.27 -15.61 1.11
N ASP A 98 4.92 -16.76 0.96
CA ASP A 98 4.23 -18.04 0.73
C ASP A 98 4.07 -18.83 2.03
N GLY A 99 5.14 -18.92 2.83
CA GLY A 99 5.19 -19.79 4.02
C GLY A 99 4.24 -19.34 5.14
N LEU A 100 4.21 -18.04 5.44
CA LEU A 100 3.36 -17.52 6.52
C LEU A 100 1.87 -17.53 6.17
N SER A 101 1.53 -17.53 4.88
CA SER A 101 0.14 -17.65 4.41
C SER A 101 -0.54 -18.96 4.87
N PHE A 102 0.24 -20.02 5.14
CA PHE A 102 -0.29 -21.30 5.64
C PHE A 102 -0.81 -21.23 7.08
N ILE A 103 -0.26 -20.34 7.91
CA ILE A 103 -0.66 -20.23 9.32
C ILE A 103 -1.62 -19.05 9.57
N GLN A 104 -1.85 -18.16 8.59
CA GLN A 104 -2.63 -16.93 8.81
C GLN A 104 -4.04 -17.15 9.40
N HIS A 105 -4.71 -18.25 9.03
CA HIS A 105 -6.07 -18.56 9.49
C HIS A 105 -6.11 -19.39 10.78
N ALA A 106 -4.97 -19.94 11.20
CA ALA A 106 -4.84 -20.72 12.43
C ALA A 106 -4.15 -19.92 13.55
N ASP A 107 -3.20 -19.05 13.21
CA ASP A 107 -2.50 -18.14 14.12
C ASP A 107 -2.16 -16.81 13.42
N PRO A 108 -3.16 -15.93 13.19
CA PRO A 108 -2.95 -14.64 12.53
C PRO A 108 -2.01 -13.72 13.31
N LYS A 109 -2.01 -13.79 14.66
CA LYS A 109 -1.15 -12.95 15.50
C LYS A 109 0.31 -13.29 15.26
N LYS A 110 0.65 -14.58 15.31
CA LYS A 110 2.02 -15.02 15.04
C LYS A 110 2.47 -14.72 13.62
N THR A 111 1.56 -14.87 12.66
CA THR A 111 1.80 -14.53 11.25
C THR A 111 2.24 -13.07 11.12
N VAL A 112 1.49 -12.16 11.74
CA VAL A 112 1.79 -10.73 11.73
C VAL A 112 3.07 -10.40 12.49
N ASP A 113 3.33 -11.01 13.65
CA ASP A 113 4.57 -10.81 14.39
C ASP A 113 5.82 -11.16 13.56
N MET A 114 5.74 -12.25 12.79
CA MET A 114 6.81 -12.69 11.90
C MET A 114 6.99 -11.75 10.70
N LEU A 115 5.89 -11.26 10.12
CA LEU A 115 5.93 -10.29 9.01
C LEU A 115 6.42 -8.90 9.46
N ASP A 116 6.00 -8.42 10.63
CA ASP A 116 6.48 -7.18 11.26
C ASP A 116 8.00 -7.26 11.52
N SER A 117 8.45 -8.39 12.07
CA SER A 117 9.89 -8.66 12.24
C SER A 117 10.64 -8.60 10.91
N ALA A 118 10.04 -9.12 9.83
CA ALA A 118 10.61 -9.09 8.49
C ALA A 118 10.64 -7.66 7.90
N CYS A 119 9.64 -6.83 8.19
CA CYS A 119 9.63 -5.43 7.79
C CYS A 119 10.80 -4.65 8.38
N ARG A 120 11.35 -5.08 9.52
CA ARG A 120 12.50 -4.43 10.21
C ARG A 120 13.87 -4.97 9.79
N LEU A 121 13.93 -5.89 8.82
CA LEU A 121 15.19 -6.40 8.29
C LEU A 121 15.76 -5.45 7.24
N ASP A 122 17.05 -5.13 7.35
CA ASP A 122 17.70 -4.17 6.44
C ASP A 122 17.74 -4.71 5.00
N TYR A 123 17.90 -6.03 4.85
CA TYR A 123 17.88 -6.70 3.54
C TYR A 123 16.52 -6.65 2.85
N LEU A 124 15.44 -6.59 3.61
CA LEU A 124 14.08 -6.59 3.09
C LEU A 124 13.47 -5.19 3.05
N ARG A 125 14.27 -4.15 3.35
CA ARG A 125 13.79 -2.76 3.42
C ARG A 125 13.19 -2.26 2.10
N ASN A 126 13.63 -2.78 0.95
CA ASN A 126 13.10 -2.42 -0.37
C ASN A 126 11.95 -3.35 -0.81
N ASN A 127 11.57 -4.32 0.01
CA ASN A 127 10.46 -5.20 -0.29
C ASN A 127 9.16 -4.55 0.18
N TRP A 128 8.32 -4.15 -0.78
CA TRP A 128 7.01 -3.57 -0.50
C TRP A 128 5.92 -4.63 -0.24
N LYS A 129 6.11 -5.87 -0.70
CA LYS A 129 5.11 -6.93 -0.59
C LYS A 129 4.92 -7.38 0.84
N ILE A 130 5.99 -7.51 1.61
CA ILE A 130 5.92 -7.91 3.03
C ILE A 130 5.02 -6.94 3.83
N PRO A 131 5.25 -5.60 3.83
CA PRO A 131 4.33 -4.69 4.50
C PRO A 131 2.94 -4.69 3.88
N PHE A 132 2.80 -4.85 2.55
CA PHE A 132 1.48 -4.99 1.92
C PHE A 132 0.68 -6.18 2.48
N PHE A 133 1.28 -7.38 2.58
CA PHE A 133 0.62 -8.55 3.16
C PHE A 133 0.33 -8.38 4.66
N THR A 134 1.22 -7.69 5.38
CA THR A 134 1.00 -7.35 6.79
C THR A 134 -0.24 -6.47 6.96
N GLY A 135 -0.34 -5.40 6.17
CA GLY A 135 -1.51 -4.52 6.14
C GLY A 135 -2.78 -5.25 5.71
N PHE A 136 -2.67 -6.19 4.77
CA PHE A 136 -3.80 -7.01 4.33
C PHE A 136 -4.37 -7.87 5.46
N ILE A 137 -3.53 -8.47 6.32
CA ILE A 137 -4.01 -9.23 7.48
C ILE A 137 -4.70 -8.31 8.49
N TYR A 138 -4.13 -7.13 8.77
CA TYR A 138 -4.77 -6.14 9.64
C TYR A 138 -6.08 -5.56 9.10
N SER A 139 -6.28 -5.53 7.77
CA SER A 139 -7.47 -4.93 7.15
C SER A 139 -8.78 -5.71 7.36
N ARG A 140 -8.70 -6.93 7.92
CA ARG A 140 -9.85 -7.85 8.01
C ARG A 140 -9.91 -8.58 9.34
N ASN A 141 -11.13 -8.95 9.73
CA ASN A 141 -11.33 -9.94 10.77
C ASN A 141 -10.86 -11.30 10.25
N THR A 142 -10.02 -11.97 11.03
CA THR A 142 -9.59 -13.34 10.73
C THR A 142 -10.28 -14.30 11.67
N TYR A 143 -10.97 -15.28 11.11
CA TYR A 143 -11.72 -16.30 11.81
C TYR A 143 -11.02 -17.65 11.67
N ASP A 144 -11.34 -18.57 12.59
CA ASP A 144 -10.93 -19.96 12.45
C ASP A 144 -11.63 -20.58 11.23
N ILE A 145 -10.89 -21.39 10.49
CA ILE A 145 -11.41 -22.16 9.35
C ILE A 145 -12.58 -23.06 9.78
N LYS A 146 -12.51 -23.63 10.97
CA LYS A 146 -13.52 -24.55 11.54
C LYS A 146 -14.68 -23.83 12.19
N ASP A 147 -14.50 -22.58 12.63
CA ASP A 147 -15.54 -21.77 13.26
C ASP A 147 -15.54 -20.33 12.72
N GLN A 148 -16.22 -20.17 11.58
CA GLN A 148 -16.35 -18.87 10.90
C GLN A 148 -17.38 -17.94 11.57
N ASN A 149 -18.23 -18.48 12.46
CA ASN A 149 -19.27 -17.72 13.15
C ASN A 149 -18.85 -17.33 14.58
N GLY A 150 -17.76 -17.89 15.07
CA GLY A 150 -17.16 -17.57 16.36
C GLY A 150 -16.52 -16.17 16.41
N PRO A 151 -16.00 -15.77 17.59
CA PRO A 151 -15.24 -14.53 17.71
C PRO A 151 -13.99 -14.59 16.82
N PRO A 152 -13.58 -13.46 16.21
CA PRO A 152 -12.41 -13.43 15.37
C PRO A 152 -11.14 -13.72 16.19
N LEU A 153 -10.26 -14.57 15.66
CA LEU A 153 -8.91 -14.82 16.18
C LEU A 153 -8.09 -13.53 16.24
N MET A 154 -8.33 -12.65 15.26
CA MET A 154 -7.78 -11.30 15.19
C MET A 154 -8.81 -10.37 14.56
N SER A 155 -9.15 -9.28 15.26
CA SER A 155 -10.03 -8.24 14.74
C SER A 155 -9.27 -7.31 13.80
N ALA A 156 -9.98 -6.71 12.85
CA ALA A 156 -9.43 -5.70 11.96
C ALA A 156 -8.90 -4.48 12.75
N ASP A 157 -7.78 -3.96 12.29
CA ASP A 157 -7.15 -2.73 12.79
C ASP A 157 -6.78 -1.87 11.58
N HIS A 158 -7.74 -1.07 11.11
CA HIS A 158 -7.61 -0.27 9.89
C HIS A 158 -6.50 0.80 10.01
N ALA A 159 -6.22 1.29 11.22
CA ALA A 159 -5.15 2.24 11.46
C ALA A 159 -3.78 1.58 11.23
N LYS A 160 -3.53 0.42 11.83
CA LYS A 160 -2.30 -0.34 11.56
C LYS A 160 -2.21 -0.80 10.11
N ALA A 161 -3.32 -1.24 9.52
CA ALA A 161 -3.34 -1.62 8.11
C ALA A 161 -2.86 -0.45 7.22
N ALA A 162 -3.34 0.76 7.47
CA ALA A 162 -2.93 1.97 6.76
C ALA A 162 -1.43 2.29 6.95
N GLU A 163 -0.88 2.12 8.16
CA GLU A 163 0.57 2.29 8.43
C GLU A 163 1.42 1.33 7.57
N TYR A 164 1.04 0.06 7.51
CA TYR A 164 1.77 -0.93 6.69
C TYR A 164 1.58 -0.69 5.19
N PHE A 165 0.39 -0.30 4.72
CA PHE A 165 0.22 0.05 3.31
C PHE A 165 1.01 1.30 2.92
N ARG A 166 1.12 2.29 3.82
CA ARG A 166 2.01 3.43 3.63
C ARG A 166 3.47 2.99 3.54
N MET A 167 3.92 2.13 4.44
CA MET A 167 5.28 1.56 4.39
C MET A 167 5.52 0.82 3.06
N ALA A 168 4.53 0.10 2.54
CA ALA A 168 4.64 -0.54 1.24
C ALA A 168 4.75 0.47 0.08
N LEU A 169 3.99 1.57 0.11
CA LEU A 169 4.10 2.65 -0.87
C LEU A 169 5.50 3.30 -0.84
N GLU A 170 6.01 3.61 0.35
CA GLU A 170 7.34 4.22 0.54
C GLU A 170 8.48 3.32 0.04
N ARG A 171 8.29 2.00 0.04
CA ARG A 171 9.26 1.01 -0.46
C ARG A 171 9.12 0.69 -1.93
N THR A 172 8.11 1.23 -2.60
CA THR A 172 7.92 0.97 -4.02
C THR A 172 8.91 1.81 -4.82
N ASN A 173 9.83 1.15 -5.50
CA ASN A 173 10.72 1.81 -6.45
C ASN A 173 9.96 2.07 -7.77
N GLY A 174 9.48 3.31 -7.94
CA GLY A 174 8.77 3.74 -9.15
C GLY A 174 7.26 3.90 -8.91
N SER A 175 6.47 3.69 -9.97
CA SER A 175 5.02 3.84 -9.88
C SER A 175 4.39 2.69 -9.08
N PRO A 176 3.68 2.98 -7.97
CA PRO A 176 3.06 1.93 -7.15
C PRO A 176 1.92 1.25 -7.89
N GLU A 177 1.70 -0.03 -7.58
CA GLU A 177 0.59 -0.78 -8.15
C GLU A 177 -0.77 -0.22 -7.71
N ASN A 178 -1.73 -0.16 -8.63
CA ASN A 178 -3.03 0.45 -8.37
C ASN A 178 -3.76 -0.16 -7.16
N HIS A 179 -3.65 -1.48 -6.99
CA HIS A 179 -4.30 -2.17 -5.88
C HIS A 179 -3.67 -1.83 -4.52
N LEU A 180 -2.37 -1.52 -4.47
CA LEU A 180 -1.67 -1.07 -3.26
C LEU A 180 -2.17 0.32 -2.87
N VAL A 181 -2.20 1.25 -3.82
CA VAL A 181 -2.71 2.62 -3.58
C VAL A 181 -4.18 2.59 -3.15
N SER A 182 -5.01 1.81 -3.83
CA SER A 182 -6.43 1.67 -3.45
C SER A 182 -6.63 1.04 -2.08
N SER A 183 -5.78 0.07 -1.70
CA SER A 183 -5.83 -0.52 -0.36
C SER A 183 -5.43 0.50 0.71
N TYR A 184 -4.37 1.27 0.49
CA TYR A 184 -3.98 2.35 1.40
C TYR A 184 -5.10 3.36 1.62
N ILE A 185 -5.67 3.90 0.53
CA ILE A 185 -6.76 4.90 0.60
C ILE A 185 -7.97 4.33 1.36
N ARG A 186 -8.34 3.07 1.08
CA ARG A 186 -9.48 2.42 1.72
C ARG A 186 -9.27 2.26 3.22
N GLU A 187 -8.11 1.79 3.66
CA GLU A 187 -7.86 1.58 5.08
C GLU A 187 -7.74 2.92 5.84
N VAL A 188 -7.16 3.96 5.24
CA VAL A 188 -7.19 5.31 5.83
C VAL A 188 -8.62 5.81 5.98
N ALA A 189 -9.44 5.65 4.94
CA ALA A 189 -10.85 6.07 4.99
C ALA A 189 -11.63 5.34 6.09
N LYS A 190 -11.41 4.04 6.26
CA LYS A 190 -12.02 3.26 7.35
C LYS A 190 -11.53 3.66 8.73
N ALA A 191 -10.23 3.96 8.87
CA ALA A 191 -9.65 4.40 10.13
C ALA A 191 -10.12 5.81 10.53
N GLU A 192 -10.31 6.72 9.57
CA GLU A 192 -10.78 8.09 9.81
C GLU A 192 -12.32 8.20 9.85
N ALA A 193 -13.07 7.17 9.46
CA ALA A 193 -14.52 7.19 9.46
C ALA A 193 -15.07 7.19 10.90
N THR A 194 -15.76 8.27 11.26
CA THR A 194 -16.40 8.42 12.58
C THR A 194 -17.91 8.56 12.45
N GLY A 195 -18.66 7.95 13.36
CA GLY A 195 -20.12 8.03 13.41
C GLY A 195 -20.80 6.82 12.77
N THR A 196 -22.14 6.84 12.73
CA THR A 196 -22.98 5.68 12.36
C THR A 196 -23.67 5.81 11.00
N ALA A 197 -23.46 6.93 10.30
CA ALA A 197 -24.09 7.11 8.99
C ALA A 197 -23.46 6.14 7.95
N PRO A 198 -24.24 5.65 6.98
CA PRO A 198 -23.74 4.69 6.00
C PRO A 198 -22.69 5.29 5.03
N ASP A 199 -22.58 6.61 4.94
CA ASP A 199 -21.64 7.30 4.04
C ASP A 199 -20.32 7.77 4.70
N ARG A 200 -20.06 7.40 5.95
CA ARG A 200 -18.88 7.92 6.68
C ARG A 200 -17.56 7.55 6.03
N GLU A 201 -17.45 6.36 5.44
CA GLU A 201 -16.26 5.96 4.69
C GLU A 201 -16.04 6.83 3.44
N TYR A 202 -17.10 7.17 2.70
CA TYR A 202 -17.00 8.06 1.52
C TYR A 202 -16.56 9.47 1.93
N LEU A 203 -17.12 9.99 3.03
CA LEU A 203 -16.77 11.28 3.59
C LEU A 203 -15.29 11.33 4.01
N ALA A 204 -14.83 10.32 4.76
CA ALA A 204 -13.43 10.20 5.19
C ALA A 204 -12.49 10.10 3.98
N ARG A 205 -12.81 9.27 3.00
CA ARG A 205 -12.06 9.12 1.74
C ARG A 205 -11.91 10.46 1.00
N LEU A 206 -12.98 11.24 0.86
CA LEU A 206 -12.92 12.55 0.22
C LEU A 206 -12.07 13.55 1.00
N ARG A 207 -12.21 13.58 2.33
CA ARG A 207 -11.38 14.45 3.20
C ARG A 207 -9.91 14.13 3.08
N PHE A 208 -9.57 12.84 3.10
CA PHE A 208 -8.20 12.37 2.95
C PHE A 208 -7.61 12.76 1.59
N LEU A 209 -8.28 12.41 0.48
CA LEU A 209 -7.77 12.72 -0.87
C LEU A 209 -7.66 14.22 -1.14
N ARG A 210 -8.60 15.03 -0.63
CA ARG A 210 -8.53 16.49 -0.73
C ARG A 210 -7.33 17.04 0.03
N ARG A 211 -7.02 16.50 1.22
CA ARG A 211 -5.87 16.88 2.04
C ARG A 211 -4.55 16.60 1.31
N GLU A 212 -4.41 15.39 0.77
CA GLU A 212 -3.24 14.97 -0.01
C GLU A 212 -3.07 15.84 -1.27
N TRP A 213 -4.17 16.13 -1.97
CA TRP A 213 -4.15 17.06 -3.11
C TRP A 213 -3.68 18.46 -2.69
N ALA A 214 -4.25 19.04 -1.63
CA ALA A 214 -3.87 20.37 -1.17
C ALA A 214 -2.38 20.44 -0.77
N GLN A 215 -1.85 19.41 -0.10
CA GLN A 215 -0.44 19.32 0.26
C GLN A 215 0.45 19.22 -0.99
N SER A 216 0.05 18.44 -1.99
CA SER A 216 0.80 18.33 -3.25
C SER A 216 0.87 19.65 -4.05
N GLN A 217 -0.10 20.55 -3.89
CA GLN A 217 -0.05 21.88 -4.49
C GLN A 217 0.91 22.82 -3.76
N GLN A 218 1.08 22.64 -2.44
CA GLN A 218 1.95 23.49 -1.61
C GLN A 218 3.44 23.10 -1.71
N ALA A 219 3.74 21.83 -2.01
CA ALA A 219 5.09 21.27 -2.07
C ALA A 219 5.94 21.77 -3.27
N GLY A 220 5.65 22.94 -3.84
CA GLY A 220 6.32 23.56 -4.99
C GLY A 220 7.78 23.98 -4.75
N GLY A 221 8.65 23.03 -4.38
CA GLY A 221 10.10 23.27 -4.42
C GLY A 221 11.00 22.22 -3.78
N MET A 222 10.60 21.45 -2.76
CA MET A 222 11.54 20.53 -2.06
C MET A 222 10.93 19.48 -1.12
N GLU A 223 9.61 19.44 -0.92
CA GLU A 223 8.98 18.40 -0.08
C GLU A 223 8.49 17.23 -0.94
N GLN A 224 8.60 16.02 -0.40
CA GLN A 224 8.30 14.78 -1.13
C GLN A 224 6.90 14.86 -1.76
N PRO A 225 6.76 14.55 -3.07
CA PRO A 225 5.45 14.49 -3.71
C PRO A 225 4.59 13.46 -2.98
N SER A 226 3.27 13.71 -2.90
CA SER A 226 2.30 12.75 -2.37
C SER A 226 2.60 11.33 -2.85
N LEU A 227 2.57 10.35 -1.94
CA LEU A 227 2.77 8.93 -2.24
C LEU A 227 1.67 8.37 -3.17
N ILE A 228 0.56 9.09 -3.30
CA ILE A 228 -0.58 8.72 -4.12
C ILE A 228 -0.41 9.32 -5.53
N PRO A 229 -0.24 8.51 -6.58
CA PRO A 229 -0.24 8.99 -7.96
C PRO A 229 -1.65 9.34 -8.42
N ASP A 230 -1.75 10.20 -9.44
CA ASP A 230 -2.98 10.57 -10.14
C ASP A 230 -4.09 11.09 -9.20
N LEU A 231 -3.69 11.89 -8.19
CA LEU A 231 -4.58 12.41 -7.16
C LEU A 231 -5.86 13.06 -7.71
N LYS A 232 -5.74 13.87 -8.77
CA LYS A 232 -6.89 14.57 -9.37
C LYS A 232 -7.91 13.56 -9.92
N ASP A 233 -7.47 12.51 -10.60
CA ASP A 233 -8.36 11.48 -11.14
C ASP A 233 -8.97 10.62 -10.03
N ARG A 234 -8.16 10.23 -9.03
CA ARG A 234 -8.65 9.48 -7.85
C ARG A 234 -9.67 10.26 -7.05
N LEU A 235 -9.46 11.56 -6.88
CA LEU A 235 -10.40 12.46 -6.22
C LEU A 235 -11.70 12.57 -7.03
N ARG A 236 -11.62 12.68 -8.37
CA ARG A 236 -12.80 12.67 -9.24
C ARG A 236 -13.62 11.39 -9.07
N THR A 237 -12.98 10.22 -9.14
CA THR A 237 -13.65 8.93 -8.92
C THR A 237 -14.25 8.85 -7.52
N ALA A 238 -13.55 9.31 -6.48
CA ALA A 238 -14.09 9.36 -5.13
C ALA A 238 -15.32 10.27 -4.99
N MET A 239 -15.37 11.39 -5.71
CA MET A 239 -16.54 12.24 -5.73
C MET A 239 -17.72 11.58 -6.46
N GLN A 240 -17.45 10.87 -7.56
CA GLN A 240 -18.49 10.13 -8.28
C GLN A 240 -19.14 9.08 -7.37
N ASP A 241 -18.32 8.30 -6.68
CA ASP A 241 -18.79 7.30 -5.72
C ASP A 241 -19.54 7.94 -4.54
N ALA A 242 -19.09 9.09 -4.06
CA ALA A 242 -19.74 9.81 -2.95
C ALA A 242 -21.09 10.42 -3.31
N LEU A 243 -21.31 10.79 -4.59
CA LEU A 243 -22.60 11.30 -5.07
C LEU A 243 -23.62 10.19 -5.33
N HIS A 244 -23.14 8.96 -5.50
CA HIS A 244 -23.94 7.76 -5.73
C HIS A 244 -23.48 6.62 -4.82
N PRO A 245 -23.57 6.80 -3.48
CA PRO A 245 -23.05 5.82 -2.55
C PRO A 245 -23.97 4.60 -2.50
N HIS A 246 -23.37 3.44 -2.27
CA HIS A 246 -24.06 2.17 -2.19
C HIS A 246 -23.62 1.39 -0.95
N ASP A 247 -24.50 0.56 -0.41
CA ASP A 247 -24.18 -0.30 0.72
C ASP A 247 -23.40 -1.56 0.30
N ILE A 248 -23.08 -2.41 1.28
CA ILE A 248 -22.37 -3.69 1.05
C ILE A 248 -23.12 -4.67 0.14
N TYR A 249 -24.41 -4.44 -0.11
CA TYR A 249 -25.26 -5.24 -1.01
C TYR A 249 -25.46 -4.54 -2.37
N GLY A 250 -24.79 -3.41 -2.61
CA GLY A 250 -24.90 -2.64 -3.85
C GLY A 250 -26.20 -1.85 -3.96
N ARG A 251 -26.89 -1.58 -2.85
CA ARG A 251 -28.10 -0.76 -2.84
C ARG A 251 -27.74 0.70 -2.66
N ASP A 252 -28.21 1.54 -3.57
CA ASP A 252 -28.02 2.98 -3.51
C ASP A 252 -28.74 3.59 -2.29
N PHE A 253 -28.13 4.62 -1.71
CA PHE A 253 -28.76 5.42 -0.65
C PHE A 253 -28.42 6.90 -0.82
N ASP A 254 -29.20 7.76 -0.17
CA ASP A 254 -29.01 9.20 -0.28
C ASP A 254 -27.79 9.67 0.55
N PRO A 255 -26.82 10.38 -0.06
CA PRO A 255 -25.68 10.90 0.68
C PRO A 255 -26.11 12.00 1.65
N SER A 256 -25.45 12.06 2.80
CA SER A 256 -25.71 13.07 3.83
C SER A 256 -25.45 14.49 3.31
N PRO A 257 -26.10 15.51 3.89
CA PRO A 257 -25.85 16.90 3.53
C PRO A 257 -24.37 17.29 3.64
N GLU A 258 -23.69 16.77 4.67
CA GLU A 258 -22.26 16.99 4.90
C GLU A 258 -21.39 16.44 3.75
N LEU A 259 -21.72 15.26 3.23
CA LEU A 259 -21.02 14.67 2.10
C LEU A 259 -21.23 15.47 0.81
N ARG A 260 -22.47 15.90 0.56
CA ARG A 260 -22.82 16.73 -0.61
C ARG A 260 -22.08 18.08 -0.57
N GLU A 261 -22.09 18.75 0.58
CA GLU A 261 -21.41 20.03 0.76
C GLU A 261 -19.90 19.91 0.54
N LEU A 262 -19.28 18.85 1.07
CA LEU A 262 -17.85 18.60 0.84
C LEU A 262 -17.55 18.32 -0.64
N ALA A 263 -18.37 17.53 -1.32
CA ALA A 263 -18.20 17.24 -2.74
C ALA A 263 -18.33 18.52 -3.59
N ASP A 264 -19.30 19.38 -3.28
CA ASP A 264 -19.47 20.67 -3.96
C ASP A 264 -18.28 21.60 -3.72
N LYS A 265 -17.75 21.64 -2.49
CA LYS A 265 -16.55 22.41 -2.16
C LYS A 265 -15.33 21.92 -2.94
N ILE A 266 -15.11 20.61 -3.00
CA ILE A 266 -14.01 20.02 -3.77
C ILE A 266 -14.17 20.33 -5.27
N ARG A 267 -15.39 20.28 -5.80
CA ARG A 267 -15.67 20.62 -7.20
C ARG A 267 -15.21 22.05 -7.52
N GLN A 268 -15.53 23.00 -6.65
CA GLN A 268 -15.17 24.41 -6.81
C GLN A 268 -13.66 24.68 -6.57
N GLU A 269 -13.00 23.92 -5.70
CA GLU A 269 -11.59 24.12 -5.39
C GLU A 269 -10.64 23.43 -6.38
N VAL A 270 -10.93 22.19 -6.77
CA VAL A 270 -10.00 21.34 -7.52
C VAL A 270 -10.31 21.27 -9.01
N PHE A 271 -11.59 21.42 -9.38
CA PHE A 271 -12.08 21.19 -10.74
C PHE A 271 -12.76 22.43 -11.35
N TYR A 272 -12.44 23.63 -10.86
CA TYR A 272 -13.05 24.88 -11.33
C TYR A 272 -12.84 25.14 -12.82
N ASP A 273 -11.74 24.62 -13.38
CA ASP A 273 -11.34 24.78 -14.77
C ASP A 273 -11.90 23.68 -15.69
N GLU A 274 -12.40 22.57 -15.12
CA GLU A 274 -12.90 21.42 -15.86
C GLU A 274 -14.40 21.53 -16.14
N ASN A 275 -14.78 21.20 -17.37
CA ASN A 275 -16.18 21.18 -17.78
C ASN A 275 -16.81 19.83 -17.35
N LEU A 276 -17.15 19.69 -16.07
CA LEU A 276 -17.70 18.45 -15.52
C LEU A 276 -19.23 18.45 -15.54
N CYS A 277 -19.82 17.27 -15.74
CA CYS A 277 -21.25 17.08 -15.54
C CYS A 277 -21.64 17.36 -14.07
N SER A 278 -22.67 18.18 -13.85
CA SER A 278 -23.18 18.49 -12.50
C SER A 278 -23.68 17.28 -11.73
N LYS A 279 -24.13 16.23 -12.43
CA LYS A 279 -24.69 15.01 -11.85
C LYS A 279 -23.65 13.92 -11.62
N CYS A 280 -22.94 13.50 -12.67
CA CYS A 280 -22.02 12.36 -12.59
C CYS A 280 -20.53 12.72 -12.64
N LEU A 281 -20.19 14.02 -12.72
CA LEU A 281 -18.81 14.52 -12.78
C LEU A 281 -17.94 13.96 -13.92
N HIS A 282 -18.56 13.34 -14.93
CA HIS A 282 -17.83 12.94 -16.11
C HIS A 282 -17.39 14.18 -16.90
N PRO A 283 -16.14 14.24 -17.39
CA PRO A 283 -15.68 15.33 -18.24
C PRO A 283 -16.54 15.44 -19.51
N ALA A 284 -17.15 16.61 -19.70
CA ALA A 284 -17.95 16.91 -20.87
C ALA A 284 -17.07 17.44 -22.00
N LYS A 285 -17.33 16.99 -23.23
CA LYS A 285 -16.68 17.54 -24.42
C LYS A 285 -17.17 18.98 -24.64
N PRO A 286 -16.30 19.92 -25.07
CA PRO A 286 -16.74 21.25 -25.44
C PRO A 286 -17.89 21.20 -26.47
N GLY A 287 -18.99 21.91 -26.20
CA GLY A 287 -20.16 21.98 -27.08
C GLY A 287 -21.19 20.83 -26.94
N SER A 288 -20.96 19.84 -26.08
CA SER A 288 -21.97 18.81 -25.82
C SER A 288 -23.14 19.37 -25.00
N LYS A 289 -24.37 19.23 -25.52
CA LYS A 289 -25.60 19.65 -24.83
C LYS A 289 -26.04 18.68 -23.70
N PHE A 290 -25.56 17.44 -23.77
CA PHE A 290 -25.89 16.37 -22.82
C PHE A 290 -24.62 15.62 -22.42
N CYS A 291 -24.59 15.11 -21.19
CA CYS A 291 -23.54 14.24 -20.72
C CYS A 291 -23.60 12.89 -21.46
N THR A 292 -22.48 12.45 -22.03
CA THR A 292 -22.39 11.19 -22.77
C THR A 292 -22.52 9.94 -21.87
N THR A 293 -22.37 10.11 -20.55
CA THR A 293 -22.38 8.99 -19.61
C THR A 293 -23.73 8.84 -18.92
N CYS A 294 -24.30 9.92 -18.40
CA CYS A 294 -25.56 9.88 -17.63
C CYS A 294 -26.76 10.50 -18.35
N GLY A 295 -26.58 11.08 -19.54
CA GLY A 295 -27.66 11.72 -20.32
C GLY A 295 -28.16 13.06 -19.76
N GLU A 296 -27.63 13.53 -18.63
CA GLU A 296 -28.05 14.78 -18.01
C GLU A 296 -27.78 15.97 -18.93
N LYS A 297 -28.73 16.91 -18.99
CA LYS A 297 -28.56 18.14 -19.78
C LYS A 297 -27.43 18.95 -19.16
N LEU A 298 -26.38 19.19 -19.92
CA LEU A 298 -25.29 20.02 -19.46
C LEU A 298 -25.78 21.46 -19.52
N SER A 299 -25.72 22.15 -18.39
CA SER A 299 -25.71 23.61 -18.38
C SER A 299 -24.44 24.03 -19.11
N ASN A 300 -24.56 24.33 -20.41
CA ASN A 300 -23.54 25.09 -21.10
C ASN A 300 -23.24 26.30 -20.21
N PRO A 301 -22.00 26.59 -19.82
CA PRO A 301 -21.71 27.81 -19.09
C PRO A 301 -22.21 28.97 -19.96
N THR A 302 -23.32 29.57 -19.58
CA THR A 302 -23.87 30.76 -20.21
C THR A 302 -22.95 31.88 -19.79
N PHE A 303 -21.98 32.18 -20.65
CA PHE A 303 -21.11 33.32 -20.43
C PHE A 303 -21.72 34.52 -21.15
N THR A 304 -21.91 35.61 -20.42
CA THR A 304 -22.40 36.86 -20.99
C THR A 304 -21.25 37.54 -21.71
N CYS A 305 -21.42 37.84 -23.01
CA CYS A 305 -20.36 38.51 -23.74
C CYS A 305 -20.11 39.93 -23.20
N PRO A 306 -18.86 40.28 -22.82
CA PRO A 306 -18.55 41.61 -22.30
C PRO A 306 -18.68 42.71 -23.36
N HIS A 307 -18.78 42.36 -24.64
CA HIS A 307 -18.83 43.32 -25.74
C HIS A 307 -20.24 43.61 -26.27
N CYS A 308 -21.14 42.63 -26.25
CA CYS A 308 -22.49 42.80 -26.79
C CYS A 308 -23.59 42.38 -25.82
N SER A 309 -23.23 41.93 -24.62
CA SER A 309 -24.15 41.47 -23.57
C SER A 309 -25.05 40.30 -23.98
N ALA A 310 -24.84 39.70 -25.14
CA ALA A 310 -25.54 38.51 -25.56
C ALA A 310 -25.12 37.33 -24.68
N ALA A 311 -26.09 36.55 -24.22
CA ALA A 311 -25.84 35.28 -23.55
C ALA A 311 -25.29 34.28 -24.58
N VAL A 312 -24.09 33.75 -24.33
CA VAL A 312 -23.44 32.82 -25.24
C VAL A 312 -23.42 31.44 -24.61
N GLU A 313 -24.02 30.48 -25.32
CA GLU A 313 -24.03 29.08 -24.90
C GLU A 313 -22.72 28.38 -25.29
N GLY A 314 -21.83 28.16 -24.33
CA GLY A 314 -20.56 27.44 -24.55
C GLY A 314 -19.34 28.34 -24.68
N ARG A 315 -18.16 27.74 -24.82
CA ARG A 315 -16.87 28.45 -24.89
C ARG A 315 -16.42 28.60 -26.35
N TYR A 316 -16.73 29.74 -26.96
CA TYR A 316 -16.19 30.13 -28.27
C TYR A 316 -14.99 31.06 -28.09
N MET A 317 -14.00 31.01 -28.99
CA MET A 317 -12.91 32.01 -29.01
C MET A 317 -13.44 33.40 -29.38
N PHE A 318 -14.50 33.45 -30.19
CA PHE A 318 -15.15 34.67 -30.67
C PHE A 318 -16.64 34.61 -30.34
N CYS A 319 -17.22 35.75 -29.99
CA CYS A 319 -18.65 35.83 -29.75
C CYS A 319 -19.42 35.58 -31.07
N PRO A 320 -20.38 34.64 -31.14
CA PRO A 320 -21.15 34.37 -32.36
C PRO A 320 -22.12 35.50 -32.73
N HIS A 321 -22.42 36.42 -31.79
CA HIS A 321 -23.32 37.56 -32.04
C HIS A 321 -22.58 38.83 -32.48
N CYS A 322 -21.36 39.08 -32.01
CA CYS A 322 -20.63 40.31 -32.32
C CYS A 322 -19.26 40.11 -32.98
N GLY A 323 -18.80 38.87 -33.14
CA GLY A 323 -17.53 38.52 -33.77
C GLY A 323 -16.27 38.90 -32.98
N LYS A 324 -16.40 39.58 -31.83
CA LYS A 324 -15.26 40.01 -31.02
C LYS A 324 -14.70 38.83 -30.20
N PRO A 325 -13.36 38.72 -30.06
CA PRO A 325 -12.74 37.70 -29.23
C PRO A 325 -13.06 37.92 -27.76
N PHE A 326 -13.08 36.86 -26.97
CA PHE A 326 -13.29 36.95 -25.52
C PHE A 326 -12.01 37.28 -24.71
N SER A 327 -10.85 37.49 -25.38
CA SER A 327 -9.48 37.80 -24.86
C SER A 327 -9.07 37.03 -23.60
N ASP A 328 -8.34 35.91 -23.60
CA ASP A 328 -6.97 35.55 -24.07
C ASP A 328 -5.80 36.23 -23.34
N THR A 329 -5.23 35.54 -22.33
CA THR A 329 -3.91 35.80 -21.74
C THR A 329 -2.93 34.66 -22.03
N ARG A 330 -2.74 34.31 -23.31
CA ARG A 330 -1.52 33.63 -23.77
C ARG A 330 -0.81 34.45 -24.84
N LYS A 331 0.04 35.38 -24.36
CA LYS A 331 1.17 36.09 -24.99
C LYS A 331 1.56 37.15 -23.94
N ASP A 332 2.68 37.11 -23.25
CA ASP A 332 4.04 36.95 -23.72
C ASP A 332 4.92 36.28 -22.63
N ASP A 333 5.61 35.19 -22.97
CA ASP A 333 6.89 34.79 -22.39
C ASP A 333 7.55 33.73 -23.29
N LYS A 334 7.91 34.17 -24.49
CA LYS A 334 8.98 33.58 -25.31
C LYS A 334 9.63 34.69 -26.12
N ALA A 335 10.64 35.33 -25.51
CA ALA A 335 11.88 35.79 -26.15
C ALA A 335 12.59 36.79 -25.22
N LYS A 336 13.60 36.30 -24.48
CA LYS A 336 14.92 36.94 -24.40
C LYS A 336 15.95 35.88 -24.06
#